data_AF-A0A7W5ZW39-F1
#
_entry.id   AF-A0A7W5ZW39-F1
#
_cell.length_a   1.000
_cell.length_b   1.000
_cell.length_c   1.000
_cell.angle_alpha   90.00
_cell.angle_beta   90.00
_cell.angle_gamma   90.00
#
_symmetry.space_group_name_H-M   'P 1'
#
loop_
_entity.id
_entity.type
_entity.pdbx_description
1 polymer ?
#
loop_
_entity_poly.entity_id
_entity_poly.type
_entity_poly.pdbx_seq_one_letter_code
_entity_poly.pdbx_strand_id
1 'polypeptide(L)' 'MSLYRFVTPHRTGKWYSDLLTAQRQAFAIGAGFLDQRTGMFYKYPETRLEVDGDSQNDEFDTAA' A
#
# COMPACT_ATOMS: atom_id res chain seq x y z
N MET A 1 7.32 11.84 -4.41
CA MET A 1 5.91 11.45 -4.14
C MET A 1 5.89 9.94 -4.06
N SER A 2 5.18 9.36 -3.10
CA SER A 2 5.11 7.90 -2.95
C SER A 2 3.91 7.33 -3.67
N LEU A 3 4.12 6.30 -4.47
CA LEU A 3 3.07 5.49 -5.09
C LEU A 3 2.95 4.16 -4.34
N TYR A 4 1.74 3.61 -4.30
CA TYR A 4 1.40 2.40 -3.58
C TYR A 4 0.71 1.40 -4.49
N ARG A 5 1.09 0.13 -4.44
CA ARG A 5 0.34 -0.96 -5.09
C ARG A 5 0.37 -2.24 -4.28
N PHE A 6 -0.67 -3.06 -4.44
CA PHE A 6 -0.68 -4.42 -3.89
C PHE A 6 -0.32 -5.44 -4.96
N VAL A 7 0.47 -6.44 -4.57
CA VAL A 7 0.92 -7.54 -5.42
C VAL A 7 0.53 -8.85 -4.76
N THR A 8 -0.09 -9.74 -5.53
CA THR A 8 -0.41 -11.12 -5.16
C THR A 8 0.39 -12.08 -6.03
N PRO A 9 0.47 -13.39 -5.68
CA PRO A 9 1.19 -14.37 -6.50
C PRO A 9 0.70 -14.43 -7.96
N HIS A 10 -0.57 -14.11 -8.21
CA HIS A 10 -1.20 -14.26 -9.52
C HIS A 10 -1.53 -12.93 -10.21
N ARG A 11 -1.62 -11.82 -9.47
CA ARG A 11 -2.06 -10.52 -10.00
C ARG A 11 -1.30 -9.36 -9.37
N THR A 12 -1.00 -8.37 -10.19
CA THR A 12 -0.34 -7.12 -9.76
C THR A 12 -1.32 -5.96 -9.89
N GLY A 13 -1.47 -5.19 -8.82
CA GLY A 13 -2.29 -3.99 -8.78
C GLY A 13 -1.64 -2.80 -9.50
N LYS A 14 -2.46 -1.82 -9.85
CA LYS A 14 -1.98 -0.52 -10.35
C LYS A 14 -1.30 0.27 -9.22
N TRP A 15 -0.37 1.15 -9.60
CA TRP A 15 0.15 2.19 -8.73
C TRP A 15 -0.91 3.27 -8.46
N TYR A 16 -1.08 3.61 -7.19
CA TYR A 16 -1.96 4.67 -6.71
C TYR A 16 -1.16 5.71 -5.94
N SER A 17 -1.59 6.97 -6.00
CA SER A 17 -0.95 8.08 -5.27
C SER A 17 -1.17 8.05 -3.76
N ASP A 18 -2.10 7.24 -3.27
CA ASP A 18 -2.44 7.15 -1.87
C ASP A 18 -2.71 5.69 -1.44
N LEU A 19 -2.28 5.36 -0.22
CA LEU A 19 -2.38 4.01 0.33
C LEU A 19 -3.84 3.57 0.49
N LEU A 20 -4.75 4.50 0.84
CA LEU A 20 -6.16 4.19 1.07
C LEU A 20 -6.85 3.74 -0.22
N THR A 21 -6.59 4.40 -1.35
CA THR A 21 -7.07 4.00 -2.67
C THR A 21 -6.48 2.66 -3.07
N ALA A 22 -5.19 2.42 -2.82
CA ALA A 22 -4.60 1.10 -3.05
C ALA A 22 -5.31 0.01 -2.24
N GLN A 23 -5.63 0.26 -0.97
CA GLN A 23 -6.35 -0.68 -0.09
C GLN A 23 -7.79 -0.93 -0.57
N ARG A 24 -8.50 0.12 -1.00
CA ARG A 24 -9.87 -0.01 -1.55
C ARG A 24 -9.89 -0.85 -2.83
N GLN A 25 -8.87 -0.72 -3.66
CA GLN A 25 -8.75 -1.44 -4.93
C GLN A 25 -8.14 -2.85 -4.77
N ALA A 26 -7.58 -3.18 -3.61
CA ALA A 26 -6.95 -4.48 -3.34
C ALA A 26 -7.93 -5.66 -3.48
N PHE A 27 -9.21 -5.46 -3.19
CA PHE A 27 -10.23 -6.50 -3.31
C PHE A 27 -10.37 -7.01 -4.75
N ALA A 28 -10.31 -6.11 -5.74
CA ALA A 28 -10.48 -6.46 -7.15
C ALA A 28 -9.41 -7.44 -7.67
N ILE A 29 -8.21 -7.40 -7.11
CA ILE A 29 -7.10 -8.29 -7.48
C ILE A 29 -6.92 -9.48 -6.52
N GLY A 30 -7.76 -9.58 -5.48
CA GLY A 30 -7.64 -10.61 -4.45
C GLY A 30 -6.43 -10.40 -3.54
N ALA A 31 -6.04 -9.15 -3.28
CA ALA A 31 -4.96 -8.80 -2.36
C ALA A 31 -5.43 -8.66 -0.90
N GLY A 32 -6.71 -8.40 -0.69
CA GLY A 32 -7.27 -8.19 0.64
C GLY A 32 -8.53 -7.36 0.58
N PHE A 33 -9.04 -6.96 1.73
CA PHE A 33 -10.20 -6.09 1.82
C PHE A 33 -10.02 -5.05 2.92
N LEU A 34 -10.61 -3.87 2.70
CA LEU A 34 -10.72 -2.82 3.72
C LEU A 34 -12.08 -2.97 4.40
N ASP A 35 -12.09 -3.28 5.69
CA ASP A 35 -13.32 -3.26 6.49
C ASP A 35 -13.72 -1.82 6.75
N GLN A 36 -14.79 -1.36 6.11
CA GLN A 36 -15.27 0.02 6.23
C GLN A 36 -15.80 0.35 7.64
N ARG A 37 -16.21 -0.67 8.41
CA ARG A 37 -16.76 -0.45 9.75
C ARG A 37 -15.66 -0.19 10.77
N THR A 38 -14.52 -0.86 10.64
CA THR A 38 -13.38 -0.74 11.57
C THR A 38 -12.26 0.15 11.02
N GLY A 39 -12.24 0.41 9.72
CA GLY A 39 -11.14 1.09 9.04
C GLY A 39 -9.88 0.22 8.87
N MET A 40 -9.94 -1.06 9.24
CA MET A 40 -8.79 -1.95 9.18
C MET A 40 -8.68 -2.62 7.82
N PHE A 41 -7.45 -2.70 7.31
CA PHE A 41 -7.14 -3.44 6.09
C PHE A 41 -6.65 -4.84 6.42
N TYR A 42 -7.30 -5.84 5.83
CA TYR A 42 -6.95 -7.25 5.97
C TYR A 42 -6.34 -7.75 4.67
N LYS A 43 -5.02 -7.92 4.65
CA LYS A 43 -4.31 -8.53 3.52
C LYS A 43 -4.56 -10.04 3.49
N TYR A 44 -4.74 -10.58 2.29
CA TYR A 44 -4.77 -12.03 2.09
C TYR A 44 -3.36 -12.63 2.15
N PRO A 45 -3.24 -13.95 2.39
CA PRO A 45 -1.95 -14.63 2.37
C PRO A 45 -1.15 -14.27 1.11
N GLU A 46 0.17 -14.16 1.27
CA GLU A 46 1.11 -13.91 0.18
C GLU A 46 0.96 -12.55 -0.53
N THR A 47 0.04 -11.69 -0.07
CA THR A 47 -0.07 -10.32 -0.57
C THR A 47 1.03 -9.44 0.01
N ARG A 48 1.65 -8.65 -0.87
CA ARG A 48 2.68 -7.66 -0.52
C ARG A 48 2.24 -6.25 -0.93
N LEU A 49 2.58 -5.27 -0.11
CA LEU A 49 2.48 -3.86 -0.45
C LEU A 49 3.83 -3.43 -1.01
N GLU A 50 3.82 -2.85 -2.19
CA GLU A 50 4.98 -2.16 -2.74
C GLU A 50 4.76 -0.65 -2.66
N VAL A 51 5.84 0.06 -2.35
CA VAL A 51 5.87 1.51 -2.26
C VAL A 51 6.98 1.99 -3.19
N ASP A 52 6.61 2.78 -4.19
CA ASP A 52 7.55 3.45 -5.07
C ASP A 52 7.66 4.90 -4.58
N GLY A 53 8.60 5.10 -3.66
CA GLY A 53 8.92 6.41 -3.13
C GLY A 53 10.26 6.84 -3.69
N ASP A 54 10.29 8.02 -4.31
CA ASP A 54 11.51 8.81 -4.34
C ASP A 54 11.80 9.20 -2.89
N SER A 55 12.83 8.59 -2.31
CA SER A 55 13.29 8.75 -0.94
C SER A 55 13.43 10.24 -0.60
N GLN A 56 12.42 10.85 0.03
CA GLN A 56 12.65 12.13 0.68
C GLN A 56 13.40 11.84 1.97
N ASN A 57 14.72 11.98 1.86
CA ASN A 57 15.71 12.32 2.88
C ASN A 57 15.12 12.42 4.30
N ASP A 58 15.38 11.41 5.11
CA ASP A 58 15.36 11.56 6.56
C ASP A 58 16.50 12.51 6.96
N GLU A 59 16.23 13.82 6.86
CA GLU A 59 17.01 14.87 7.50
C GLU A 59 16.79 14.78 9.01
N PHE A 60 17.50 13.83 9.64
CA PHE A 60 17.74 13.86 11.08
C PHE A 60 18.88 14.84 11.36
N ASP A 61 18.57 16.15 11.31
CA ASP A 61 19.38 17.15 11.99
C ASP A 61 19.18 16.96 13.51
N THR A 62 20.00 16.09 14.11
CA THR A 62 20.19 16.09 15.56
C THR A 62 21.31 17.09 15.88
N ALA A 63 20.96 18.36 15.92
CA ALA A 63 21.74 19.39 16.59
C ALA A 63 21.43 19.36 18.09
N ALA A 64 22.39 18.90 18.91
CA ALA A 64 22.60 19.32 20.30
C ALA A 64 23.91 18.73 20.86
#